data_AF-A0A3R9TLH3-F1
#
_entry.id   AF-A0A3R9TLH3-F1
#
_cell.length_a   1.000
_cell.length_b   1.000
_cell.length_c   1.000
_cell.angle_alpha   90.00
_cell.angle_beta   90.00
_cell.angle_gamma   90.00
#
_symmetry.space_group_name_H-M   'P 1'
#
loop_
_entity.id
_entity.type
_entity.pdbx_description
1 polymer ?
#
loop_
_entity_poly.entity_id
_entity_poly.type
_entity_poly.pdbx_seq_one_letter_code
_entity_poly.pdbx_strand_id
1 'polypeptide(L)'
;DEQSNGTVIIRPTDQMQVQGLALDEEGMTATFYRDQAQMREDAQYLTLEHPFIESVMEMIRTQSFGSTNVAVLKSNALKQGSVLLEVWFKVDVVAPKSLNLPSSLPKQLIRVLLSENGQDLSEKIDPTILKPYLHHLDGNSCRQVVKARREVIEERYKQALDIAKEGLPQLQQQAKEHYGNKWQYEIDRLTYLKQFNPSIRQDEIERLQKLQKEGLSLLDGLTVTPEAIQVLVVVKP
;
A
#
# COMPACT_ATOMS: atom_id res chain seq x y z
N ASP A 1 23.70 -1.48 -12.67
CA ASP A 1 24.52 -2.57 -13.23
C ASP A 1 24.98 -3.55 -12.17
N GLU A 2 24.60 -4.82 -12.31
CA GLU A 2 25.11 -5.91 -11.46
C GLU A 2 26.57 -6.23 -11.82
N GLN A 3 27.40 -6.40 -10.80
CA GLN A 3 28.81 -6.75 -10.90
C GLN A 3 29.00 -8.23 -10.58
N SER A 4 30.04 -8.85 -11.13
CA SER A 4 30.37 -10.27 -10.93
C SER A 4 30.64 -10.67 -9.48
N ASN A 5 30.91 -9.71 -8.61
CA ASN A 5 31.15 -9.90 -7.18
C ASN A 5 29.89 -9.71 -6.30
N GLY A 6 28.69 -9.67 -6.90
CA GLY A 6 27.42 -9.56 -6.16
C GLY A 6 27.11 -8.16 -5.65
N THR A 7 27.81 -7.14 -6.14
CA THR A 7 27.46 -5.73 -5.92
C THR A 7 26.68 -5.14 -7.10
N VAL A 8 25.92 -4.08 -6.85
CA VAL A 8 25.14 -3.35 -7.85
C VAL A 8 25.56 -1.89 -7.84
N ILE A 9 25.84 -1.34 -9.02
CA ILE A 9 26.04 0.09 -9.19
C ILE A 9 24.70 0.74 -9.52
N ILE A 10 24.29 1.70 -8.70
CA ILE A 10 23.07 2.48 -8.85
C ILE A 10 23.50 3.92 -9.13
N ARG A 11 23.12 4.46 -10.29
CA ARG A 11 23.44 5.84 -10.69
C ARG A 11 22.22 6.52 -11.29
N PRO A 12 22.03 7.83 -11.05
CA PRO A 12 21.02 8.59 -11.77
C PRO A 12 21.35 8.63 -13.28
N THR A 13 20.32 8.81 -14.09
CA THR A 13 20.45 8.96 -15.55
C THR A 13 19.69 10.19 -16.01
N ASP A 14 19.99 10.69 -17.21
CA ASP A 14 19.28 11.83 -17.81
C ASP A 14 17.77 11.57 -18.00
N GLN A 15 17.35 10.30 -17.97
CA GLN A 15 15.95 9.90 -18.10
C GLN A 15 15.21 9.80 -16.76
N MET A 16 15.87 10.09 -15.64
CA MET A 16 15.28 10.03 -14.30
C MET A 16 14.08 10.97 -14.20
N GLN A 17 12.88 10.40 -14.03
CA GLN A 17 11.60 11.13 -13.99
C GLN A 17 11.21 11.58 -12.57
N VAL A 18 12.06 11.31 -11.58
CA VAL A 18 11.73 11.44 -10.17
C VAL A 18 12.82 12.23 -9.43
N GLN A 19 12.42 12.94 -8.37
CA GLN A 19 13.31 13.73 -7.52
C GLN A 19 13.19 13.28 -6.07
N GLY A 20 14.18 13.62 -5.24
CA GLY A 20 14.13 13.39 -3.79
C GLY A 20 14.56 11.99 -3.34
N LEU A 21 15.18 11.19 -4.22
CA LEU A 21 15.86 9.97 -3.79
C LEU A 21 17.14 10.34 -3.02
N ALA A 22 17.42 9.61 -1.94
CA ALA A 22 18.68 9.71 -1.21
C ALA A 22 19.80 8.99 -1.99
N LEU A 23 20.16 9.57 -3.13
CA LEU A 23 21.17 9.09 -4.07
C LEU A 23 21.96 10.28 -4.63
N ASP A 24 23.27 10.25 -4.49
CA ASP A 24 24.17 11.28 -5.00
C ASP A 24 24.31 11.20 -6.54
N GLU A 25 24.81 12.28 -7.16
CA GLU A 25 25.00 12.34 -8.63
C GLU A 25 26.02 11.30 -9.14
N GLU A 26 27.03 10.98 -8.34
CA GLU A 26 28.00 9.92 -8.64
C GLU A 26 27.42 8.50 -8.48
N GLY A 27 26.24 8.41 -7.85
CA GLY A 27 25.55 7.20 -7.45
C GLY A 27 26.24 6.46 -6.31
N MET A 28 25.92 5.17 -6.16
CA MET A 28 26.49 4.31 -5.13
C MET A 28 26.76 2.90 -5.63
N THR A 29 27.72 2.24 -5.00
CA THR A 29 27.86 0.78 -5.06
C THR A 29 27.12 0.19 -3.87
N ALA A 30 26.28 -0.80 -4.12
CA ALA A 30 25.40 -1.41 -3.15
C ALA A 30 25.54 -2.93 -3.13
N THR A 31 25.19 -3.57 -2.03
CA THR A 31 25.05 -5.02 -1.92
C THR A 31 23.86 -5.39 -1.04
N PHE A 32 23.26 -6.55 -1.32
CA PHE A 32 22.20 -7.14 -0.50
C PHE A 32 22.75 -8.21 0.46
N TYR A 33 24.06 -8.44 0.45
CA TYR A 33 24.73 -9.48 1.21
C TYR A 33 25.56 -8.89 2.35
N ARG A 34 25.26 -9.29 3.58
CA ARG A 34 25.90 -8.72 4.78
C ARG A 34 27.39 -9.07 4.87
N ASP A 35 27.74 -10.31 4.54
CA ASP A 35 29.12 -10.79 4.49
C ASP A 35 29.96 -9.98 3.49
N GLN A 36 29.41 -9.67 2.32
CA GLN A 36 30.06 -8.78 1.36
C GLN A 36 30.26 -7.37 1.91
N ALA A 37 29.23 -6.78 2.53
CA ALA A 37 29.32 -5.45 3.13
C ALA A 37 30.35 -5.36 4.28
N GLN A 38 30.60 -6.46 4.99
CA GLN A 38 31.63 -6.52 6.02
C GLN A 38 33.05 -6.51 5.43
N MET A 39 33.22 -7.08 4.24
CA MET A 39 34.52 -7.12 3.55
C MET A 39 34.78 -5.88 2.69
N ARG A 40 33.73 -5.16 2.30
CA ARG A 40 33.77 -4.04 1.37
C ARG A 40 33.13 -2.79 1.96
N GLU A 41 33.97 -1.92 2.52
CA GLU A 41 33.54 -0.62 3.03
C GLU A 41 33.01 0.33 1.93
N ASP A 42 33.38 0.08 0.68
CA ASP A 42 32.95 0.87 -0.47
C ASP A 42 31.55 0.49 -1.02
N ALA A 43 30.93 -0.56 -0.47
CA ALA A 43 29.59 -1.01 -0.85
C ALA A 43 28.59 -0.80 0.29
N GLN A 44 27.50 -0.07 0.01
CA GLN A 44 26.43 0.13 0.98
C GLN A 44 25.55 -1.12 1.10
N TYR A 45 25.27 -1.55 2.33
CA TYR A 45 24.39 -2.68 2.60
C TYR A 45 22.92 -2.25 2.52
N LEU A 46 22.23 -2.63 1.44
CA LEU A 46 20.83 -2.28 1.25
C LEU A 46 19.92 -3.21 2.06
N THR A 47 19.27 -2.61 3.06
CA THR A 47 18.15 -3.20 3.80
C THR A 47 16.89 -2.35 3.58
N LEU A 48 15.75 -2.80 4.11
CA LEU A 48 14.51 -2.01 4.08
C LEU A 48 14.62 -0.68 4.86
N GLU A 49 15.57 -0.58 5.79
CA GLU A 49 15.84 0.61 6.62
C GLU A 49 16.92 1.51 6.00
N HIS A 50 17.46 1.15 4.84
CA HIS A 50 18.48 1.96 4.19
C HIS A 50 17.87 3.29 3.68
N PRO A 51 18.50 4.47 3.90
CA PRO A 51 17.92 5.77 3.52
C PRO A 51 17.48 5.85 2.05
N PHE A 52 18.25 5.26 1.13
CA PHE A 52 17.86 5.15 -0.28
C PHE A 52 16.54 4.38 -0.45
N ILE A 53 16.38 3.22 0.19
CA ILE A 53 15.17 2.41 0.08
C ILE A 53 13.99 3.12 0.74
N GLU A 54 14.20 3.76 1.90
CA GLU A 54 13.18 4.60 2.54
C GLU A 54 12.73 5.74 1.63
N SER A 55 13.66 6.42 0.95
CA SER A 55 13.33 7.51 0.01
C SER A 55 12.55 7.01 -1.21
N VAL A 56 12.89 5.85 -1.76
CA VAL A 56 12.13 5.21 -2.85
C VAL A 56 10.72 4.86 -2.39
N MET A 57 10.59 4.28 -1.20
CA MET A 57 9.29 3.92 -0.64
C MET A 57 8.44 5.15 -0.32
N GLU A 58 9.04 6.23 0.16
CA GLU A 58 8.35 7.50 0.40
C GLU A 58 7.89 8.14 -0.90
N MET A 59 8.74 8.13 -1.91
CA MET A 59 8.41 8.58 -3.25
C MET A 59 7.19 7.83 -3.81
N ILE A 60 7.17 6.50 -3.70
CA ILE A 60 6.03 5.67 -4.14
C ILE A 60 4.75 6.02 -3.36
N ARG A 61 4.84 6.28 -2.05
CA ARG A 61 3.69 6.63 -1.21
C ARG A 61 3.15 8.04 -1.43
N THR A 62 3.98 8.97 -1.87
CA THR A 62 3.64 10.41 -1.96
C THR A 62 3.34 10.87 -3.38
N GLN A 63 3.90 10.20 -4.39
CA GLN A 63 3.65 10.54 -5.78
C GLN A 63 2.38 9.86 -6.31
N SER A 64 1.63 10.59 -7.14
CA SER A 64 0.46 10.05 -7.83
C SER A 64 0.81 9.21 -9.06
N PHE A 65 2.09 8.97 -9.35
CA PHE A 65 2.47 8.20 -10.53
C PHE A 65 1.98 6.76 -10.37
N GLY A 66 1.15 6.30 -11.33
CA GLY A 66 0.53 4.98 -11.29
C GLY A 66 -0.82 4.91 -10.56
N SER A 67 -1.34 6.00 -9.99
CA SER A 67 -2.66 6.00 -9.33
C SER A 67 -3.84 6.02 -10.32
N THR A 68 -3.61 6.37 -11.58
CA THR A 68 -4.66 6.35 -12.62
C THR A 68 -4.18 5.65 -13.87
N ASN A 69 -4.99 4.73 -14.42
CA ASN A 69 -4.67 4.06 -15.67
C ASN A 69 -5.92 3.76 -16.51
N VAL A 70 -5.76 3.74 -17.83
CA VAL A 70 -6.74 3.15 -18.75
C VAL A 70 -6.01 2.09 -19.55
N ALA A 71 -6.51 0.86 -19.53
CA ALA A 71 -5.88 -0.25 -20.21
C ALA A 71 -6.88 -1.03 -21.06
N VAL A 72 -6.35 -1.70 -22.07
CA VAL A 72 -7.10 -2.65 -22.88
C VAL A 72 -7.02 -4.02 -22.20
N LEU A 73 -8.16 -4.65 -21.97
CA LEU A 73 -8.27 -6.02 -21.47
C LEU A 73 -8.65 -6.95 -22.62
N LYS A 74 -7.72 -7.82 -23.03
CA LYS A 74 -8.00 -8.85 -24.04
C LYS A 74 -8.74 -10.03 -23.39
N SER A 75 -10.01 -10.21 -23.71
CA SER A 75 -10.81 -11.29 -23.12
C SER A 75 -11.92 -11.78 -24.05
N ASN A 76 -12.09 -13.11 -24.11
CA ASN A 76 -13.25 -13.76 -24.75
C ASN A 76 -14.40 -13.99 -23.77
N ALA A 77 -14.16 -13.87 -22.46
CA ALA A 77 -15.15 -14.15 -21.42
C ALA A 77 -16.07 -12.95 -21.13
N LEU A 78 -15.68 -11.75 -21.57
CA LEU A 78 -16.40 -10.51 -21.34
C LEU A 78 -16.90 -9.92 -22.65
N LYS A 79 -18.00 -9.17 -22.59
CA LYS A 79 -18.60 -8.53 -23.76
C LYS A 79 -17.64 -7.50 -24.36
N GLN A 80 -17.32 -7.63 -25.64
CA GLN A 80 -16.49 -6.65 -26.35
C GLN A 80 -17.08 -5.24 -26.25
N GLY A 81 -16.21 -4.25 -26.02
CA GLY A 81 -16.56 -2.84 -25.90
C GLY A 81 -17.15 -2.45 -24.53
N SER A 82 -17.36 -3.42 -23.63
CA SER A 82 -17.70 -3.13 -22.24
C SER A 82 -16.51 -2.58 -21.46
N VAL A 83 -16.81 -1.97 -20.31
CA VAL A 83 -15.80 -1.46 -19.38
C VAL A 83 -15.86 -2.17 -18.04
N LEU A 84 -14.71 -2.33 -17.40
CA LEU A 84 -14.62 -2.60 -15.97
C LEU A 84 -13.97 -1.41 -15.27
N LEU A 85 -14.35 -1.18 -14.02
CA LEU A 85 -13.72 -0.20 -13.15
C LEU A 85 -13.08 -0.93 -11.97
N GLU A 86 -11.75 -0.86 -11.87
CA GLU A 86 -11.02 -1.31 -10.70
C GLU A 86 -10.62 -0.10 -9.86
N VAL A 87 -10.96 -0.11 -8.58
CA VAL A 87 -10.58 0.93 -7.62
C VAL A 87 -9.91 0.28 -6.42
N TRP A 88 -8.78 0.82 -6.01
CA TRP A 88 -8.09 0.46 -4.79
C TRP A 88 -8.29 1.58 -3.77
N PHE A 89 -8.82 1.23 -2.62
CA PHE A 89 -9.00 2.12 -1.49
C PHE A 89 -8.01 1.76 -0.39
N LYS A 90 -7.31 2.76 0.14
CA LYS A 90 -6.49 2.61 1.34
C LYS A 90 -7.36 2.78 2.57
N VAL A 91 -7.22 1.85 3.51
CA VAL A 91 -7.78 1.96 4.86
C VAL A 91 -6.80 2.78 5.68
N ASP A 92 -7.26 3.91 6.20
CA ASP A 92 -6.39 4.87 6.88
C ASP A 92 -7.01 5.38 8.19
N VAL A 93 -6.15 5.83 9.09
CA VAL A 93 -6.51 6.42 10.38
C VAL A 93 -5.58 7.59 10.68
N VAL A 94 -6.15 8.74 11.00
CA VAL A 94 -5.37 9.93 11.37
C VAL A 94 -4.88 9.74 12.81
N ALA A 95 -3.61 9.39 12.96
CA ALA A 95 -3.00 9.14 14.26
C ALA A 95 -1.50 9.46 14.29
N PRO A 96 -0.93 9.79 15.48
CA PRO A 96 0.51 9.91 15.65
C PRO A 96 1.27 8.64 15.23
N LYS A 97 2.41 8.82 14.53
CA LYS A 97 3.28 7.70 14.09
C LYS A 97 3.71 6.79 15.25
N SER A 98 3.86 7.35 16.46
CA SER A 98 4.23 6.62 17.68
C SER A 98 3.24 5.51 18.07
N LEU A 99 1.98 5.61 17.66
CA LEU A 99 0.97 4.58 17.94
C LEU A 99 1.03 3.41 16.96
N ASN A 100 1.60 3.63 15.77
CA ASN A 100 1.73 2.63 14.70
C ASN A 100 0.41 1.87 14.40
N LEU A 101 -0.73 2.57 14.42
CA LEU A 101 -2.06 1.98 14.20
C LEU A 101 -2.21 1.26 12.85
N PRO A 102 -1.61 1.72 11.73
CA PRO A 102 -1.69 1.00 10.45
C PRO A 102 -1.16 -0.44 10.52
N SER A 103 -0.19 -0.72 11.40
CA SER A 103 0.33 -2.08 11.60
C SER A 103 -0.67 -3.04 12.24
N SER A 104 -1.74 -2.51 12.86
CA SER A 104 -2.80 -3.30 13.46
C SER A 104 -3.95 -3.60 12.50
N LEU A 105 -3.97 -2.99 11.32
CA LEU A 105 -5.00 -3.25 10.31
C LEU A 105 -4.78 -4.64 9.67
N PRO A 106 -5.79 -5.53 9.67
CA PRO A 106 -5.68 -6.83 9.02
C PRO A 106 -5.60 -6.72 7.50
N LYS A 107 -6.12 -5.63 6.94
CA LYS A 107 -6.12 -5.32 5.51
C LYS A 107 -5.90 -3.82 5.34
N GLN A 108 -4.84 -3.44 4.61
CA GLN A 108 -4.50 -2.03 4.36
C GLN A 108 -5.13 -1.48 3.08
N LEU A 109 -5.46 -2.36 2.13
CA LEU A 109 -6.03 -1.99 0.84
C LEU A 109 -7.31 -2.80 0.57
N ILE A 110 -8.38 -2.12 0.17
CA ILE A 110 -9.62 -2.72 -0.31
C ILE A 110 -9.68 -2.52 -1.82
N ARG A 111 -9.67 -3.62 -2.55
CA ARG A 111 -9.89 -3.62 -4.00
C ARG A 111 -11.37 -3.81 -4.29
N VAL A 112 -11.90 -2.98 -5.17
CA VAL A 112 -13.24 -3.15 -5.74
C VAL A 112 -13.15 -3.19 -7.26
N LEU A 113 -13.63 -4.26 -7.88
CA LEU A 113 -13.68 -4.45 -9.33
C LEU A 113 -15.14 -4.57 -9.77
N LEU A 114 -15.64 -3.58 -10.50
CA LEU A 114 -17.02 -3.54 -10.98
C LEU A 114 -17.10 -3.71 -12.49
N SER A 115 -18.13 -4.40 -12.96
CA SER A 115 -18.51 -4.40 -14.37
C SER A 115 -19.27 -3.14 -14.77
N GLU A 116 -19.42 -2.89 -16.08
CA GLU A 116 -20.22 -1.79 -16.64
C GLU A 116 -21.65 -1.73 -16.04
N ASN A 117 -22.22 -2.89 -15.70
CA ASN A 117 -23.57 -3.01 -15.14
C ASN A 117 -23.61 -3.00 -13.60
N GLY A 118 -22.48 -2.78 -12.93
CA GLY A 118 -22.41 -2.68 -11.46
C GLY A 118 -22.29 -4.02 -10.75
N GLN A 119 -22.00 -5.12 -11.45
CA GLN A 119 -21.71 -6.39 -10.79
C GLN A 119 -20.34 -6.33 -10.12
N ASP A 120 -20.28 -6.69 -8.85
CA ASP A 120 -19.01 -6.86 -8.12
C ASP A 120 -18.32 -8.17 -8.52
N LEU A 121 -17.08 -8.04 -8.99
CA LEU A 121 -16.19 -9.10 -9.45
C LEU A 121 -14.92 -9.22 -8.59
N SER A 122 -14.82 -8.44 -7.50
CA SER A 122 -13.61 -8.30 -6.67
C SER A 122 -13.08 -9.62 -6.14
N GLU A 123 -13.97 -10.47 -5.62
CA GLU A 123 -13.62 -11.80 -5.09
C GLU A 123 -13.53 -12.88 -6.18
N LYS A 124 -14.15 -12.63 -7.35
CA LYS A 124 -14.22 -13.61 -8.44
C LYS A 124 -12.99 -13.59 -9.33
N ILE A 125 -12.32 -12.45 -9.44
CA ILE A 125 -11.22 -12.23 -10.36
C ILE A 125 -10.08 -11.57 -9.62
N ASP A 126 -9.08 -12.33 -9.21
CA ASP A 126 -7.85 -11.80 -8.60
C ASP A 126 -7.11 -10.85 -9.57
N PRO A 127 -6.49 -9.73 -9.08
CA PRO A 127 -5.82 -8.79 -9.98
C PRO A 127 -4.67 -9.42 -10.76
N THR A 128 -4.01 -10.46 -10.22
CA THR A 128 -2.92 -11.16 -10.90
C THR A 128 -3.38 -11.92 -12.13
N ILE A 129 -4.66 -12.34 -12.18
CA ILE A 129 -5.25 -13.01 -13.34
C ILE A 129 -5.41 -12.04 -14.50
N LEU A 130 -5.71 -10.76 -14.23
CA LEU A 130 -5.90 -9.76 -15.27
C LEU A 130 -4.57 -9.31 -15.89
N LYS A 131 -3.51 -9.18 -15.08
CA LYS A 131 -2.21 -8.58 -15.48
C LYS A 131 -1.67 -9.06 -16.84
N PRO A 132 -1.63 -10.36 -17.17
CA PRO A 132 -1.08 -10.82 -18.45
C PRO A 132 -1.89 -10.40 -19.68
N TYR A 133 -3.16 -10.05 -19.50
CA TYR A 133 -4.09 -9.68 -20.56
C TYR A 133 -4.30 -8.16 -20.68
N LEU A 134 -3.60 -7.38 -19.85
CA LEU A 134 -3.63 -5.93 -19.88
C LEU A 134 -2.62 -5.42 -20.89
N HIS A 135 -3.09 -4.55 -21.78
CA HIS A 135 -2.27 -3.88 -22.78
C HIS A 135 -2.35 -2.38 -22.62
N HIS A 136 -1.23 -1.72 -22.89
CA HIS A 136 -1.15 -0.27 -22.91
C HIS A 136 -2.10 0.31 -23.96
N LEU A 137 -2.78 1.39 -23.59
CA LEU A 137 -3.57 2.22 -24.48
C LEU A 137 -2.93 3.59 -24.57
N ASP A 138 -2.79 4.12 -25.78
CA ASP A 138 -2.17 5.43 -25.98
C ASP A 138 -3.00 6.56 -25.34
N GLY A 139 -2.32 7.64 -24.95
CA GLY A 139 -2.95 8.72 -24.20
C GLY A 139 -4.14 9.41 -24.90
N ASN A 140 -4.18 9.44 -26.24
CA ASN A 140 -5.32 10.00 -26.96
C ASN A 140 -6.54 9.09 -26.85
N SER A 141 -6.36 7.79 -27.07
CA SER A 141 -7.41 6.79 -26.92
C SER A 141 -7.92 6.70 -25.48
N CYS A 142 -7.04 6.77 -24.48
CA CYS A 142 -7.44 6.84 -23.07
C CYS A 142 -8.40 8.00 -22.79
N ARG A 143 -8.08 9.21 -23.26
CA ARG A 143 -8.95 10.39 -23.11
C ARG A 143 -10.32 10.21 -23.78
N GLN A 144 -10.36 9.59 -24.96
CA GLN A 144 -11.61 9.31 -25.65
C GLN A 144 -12.48 8.31 -24.89
N VAL A 145 -11.88 7.24 -24.35
CA VAL A 145 -12.58 6.25 -23.51
C VAL A 145 -13.20 6.91 -22.30
N VAL A 146 -12.41 7.67 -21.52
CA VAL A 146 -12.90 8.34 -20.32
C VAL A 146 -14.01 9.34 -20.65
N LYS A 147 -13.86 10.10 -21.74
CA LYS A 147 -14.90 11.04 -22.20
C LYS A 147 -16.19 10.32 -22.59
N ALA A 148 -16.09 9.22 -23.33
CA ALA A 148 -17.24 8.48 -23.82
C ALA A 148 -17.97 7.69 -22.72
N ARG A 149 -17.25 7.30 -21.65
CA ARG A 149 -17.77 6.44 -20.56
C ARG A 149 -17.89 7.18 -19.23
N ARG A 150 -17.86 8.51 -19.24
CA ARG A 150 -17.80 9.35 -18.03
C ARG A 150 -18.89 9.02 -17.02
N GLU A 151 -20.15 8.99 -17.46
CA GLU A 151 -21.29 8.75 -16.58
C GLU A 151 -21.21 7.39 -15.89
N VAL A 152 -20.87 6.34 -16.66
CA VAL A 152 -20.66 4.98 -16.13
C VAL A 152 -19.52 4.95 -15.12
N ILE A 153 -18.38 5.59 -15.42
CA ILE A 153 -17.23 5.64 -14.51
C ILE A 153 -17.62 6.34 -13.20
N GLU A 154 -18.31 7.48 -13.27
CA GLU A 154 -18.73 8.24 -12.08
C GLU A 154 -19.76 7.45 -11.23
N GLU A 155 -20.71 6.75 -11.87
CA GLU A 155 -21.67 5.89 -11.19
C GLU A 155 -20.98 4.69 -10.50
N ARG A 156 -20.10 3.99 -11.22
CA ARG A 156 -19.37 2.84 -10.68
C ARG A 156 -18.37 3.24 -9.61
N TYR A 157 -17.76 4.42 -9.70
CA TYR A 157 -16.88 4.92 -8.65
C TYR A 157 -17.64 5.14 -7.33
N LYS A 158 -18.83 5.74 -7.38
CA LYS A 158 -19.69 5.92 -6.19
C LYS A 158 -20.06 4.57 -5.59
N GLN A 159 -20.50 3.63 -6.42
CA GLN A 159 -20.82 2.28 -5.99
C GLN A 159 -19.60 1.57 -5.36
N ALA A 160 -18.41 1.71 -5.95
CA ALA A 160 -17.19 1.12 -5.42
C ALA A 160 -16.81 1.70 -4.05
N LEU A 161 -16.99 3.01 -3.86
CA LEU A 161 -16.76 3.66 -2.58
C LEU A 161 -17.74 3.17 -1.51
N ASP A 162 -19.01 2.96 -1.87
CA ASP A 162 -20.02 2.44 -0.93
C ASP A 162 -19.67 1.01 -0.52
N ILE A 163 -19.34 0.12 -1.46
CA ILE A 163 -18.86 -1.25 -1.19
C ILE A 163 -17.62 -1.24 -0.27
N ALA A 164 -16.65 -0.35 -0.53
CA ALA A 164 -15.47 -0.25 0.31
C ALA A 164 -15.79 0.19 1.75
N LYS A 165 -16.82 1.02 1.94
CA LYS A 165 -17.27 1.48 3.27
C LYS A 165 -18.05 0.40 4.03
N GLU A 166 -18.75 -0.49 3.34
CA GLU A 166 -19.53 -1.57 3.99
C GLU A 166 -18.65 -2.47 4.88
N GLY A 167 -17.42 -2.77 4.46
CA GLY A 167 -16.48 -3.59 5.23
C GLY A 167 -15.76 -2.85 6.37
N LEU A 168 -15.89 -1.53 6.46
CA LEU A 168 -15.12 -0.70 7.38
C LEU A 168 -15.38 -1.01 8.87
N PRO A 169 -16.63 -1.22 9.34
CA PRO A 169 -16.90 -1.54 10.74
C PRO A 169 -16.25 -2.86 11.18
N GLN A 170 -16.21 -3.86 10.30
CA GLN A 170 -15.56 -5.14 10.59
C GLN A 170 -14.05 -4.97 10.71
N LEU A 171 -13.43 -4.22 9.79
CA LEU A 171 -12.00 -3.91 9.83
C LEU A 171 -11.62 -3.10 11.08
N GLN A 172 -12.46 -2.14 11.48
CA GLN A 172 -12.29 -1.37 12.71
C GLN A 172 -12.29 -2.28 13.95
N GLN A 173 -13.25 -3.20 14.04
CA GLN A 173 -13.32 -4.13 15.16
C GLN A 173 -12.09 -5.04 15.22
N GLN A 174 -11.68 -5.62 14.08
CA GLN A 174 -10.48 -6.46 14.00
C GLN A 174 -9.20 -5.69 14.36
N ALA A 175 -9.08 -4.44 13.91
CA ALA A 175 -7.95 -3.58 14.23
C ALA A 175 -7.88 -3.27 15.73
N LYS A 176 -9.04 -3.01 16.37
CA LYS A 176 -9.13 -2.79 17.82
C LYS A 176 -8.75 -4.03 18.61
N GLU A 177 -9.22 -5.20 18.20
CA GLU A 177 -8.85 -6.46 18.84
C GLU A 177 -7.35 -6.72 18.73
N HIS A 178 -6.78 -6.59 17.53
CA HIS A 178 -5.36 -6.81 17.31
C HIS A 178 -4.48 -5.82 18.09
N TYR A 179 -4.82 -4.52 18.04
CA TYR A 179 -4.10 -3.48 18.77
C TYR A 179 -4.24 -3.66 20.29
N GLY A 180 -5.46 -3.90 20.77
CA GLY A 180 -5.78 -4.10 22.17
C GLY A 180 -5.05 -5.28 22.77
N ASN A 181 -5.10 -6.44 22.10
CA ASN A 181 -4.46 -7.67 22.54
C ASN A 181 -2.92 -7.54 22.61
N LYS A 182 -2.31 -6.89 21.62
CA LYS A 182 -0.86 -6.64 21.59
C LYS A 182 -0.40 -5.88 22.83
N TRP A 183 -1.09 -4.78 23.16
CA TRP A 183 -0.72 -3.99 24.33
C TRP A 183 -1.11 -4.65 25.65
N GLN A 184 -2.25 -5.35 25.69
CA GLN A 184 -2.68 -6.05 26.89
C GLN A 184 -1.66 -7.10 27.29
N TYR A 185 -1.15 -7.87 26.33
CA TYR A 185 -0.07 -8.84 26.56
C TYR A 185 1.16 -8.20 27.21
N GLU A 186 1.62 -7.05 26.69
CA GLU A 186 2.82 -6.38 27.23
C GLU A 186 2.56 -5.75 28.62
N ILE A 187 1.37 -5.20 28.83
CA ILE A 187 0.94 -4.67 30.14
C ILE A 187 0.92 -5.80 31.17
N ASP A 188 0.31 -6.94 30.86
CA ASP A 188 0.23 -8.10 31.76
C ASP A 188 1.63 -8.65 32.06
N ARG A 189 2.49 -8.74 31.03
CA ARG A 189 3.88 -9.17 31.15
C ARG A 189 4.67 -8.27 32.09
N LEU A 190 4.64 -6.94 31.91
CA LEU A 190 5.37 -6.02 32.78
C LEU A 190 4.78 -5.99 34.20
N THR A 191 3.47 -6.08 34.33
CA THR A 191 2.78 -6.14 35.63
C THR A 191 3.21 -7.38 36.41
N TYR A 192 3.30 -8.55 35.75
CA TYR A 192 3.80 -9.77 36.35
C TYR A 192 5.27 -9.65 36.75
N LEU A 193 6.14 -9.21 35.84
CA LEU A 193 7.58 -9.10 36.11
C LEU A 193 7.89 -8.12 37.25
N LYS A 194 7.10 -7.05 37.40
CA LYS A 194 7.25 -6.07 38.48
C LYS A 194 7.09 -6.69 39.87
N GLN A 195 6.31 -7.77 40.01
CA GLN A 195 6.17 -8.48 41.29
C GLN A 195 7.50 -9.05 41.80
N PHE A 196 8.44 -9.34 40.87
CA PHE A 196 9.73 -9.96 41.17
C PHE A 196 10.92 -9.06 40.88
N ASN A 197 10.75 -7.97 40.12
CA ASN A 197 11.81 -7.05 39.74
C ASN A 197 11.43 -5.59 40.04
N PRO A 198 11.96 -4.99 41.13
CA PRO A 198 11.66 -3.61 41.52
C PRO A 198 12.22 -2.55 40.55
N SER A 199 13.06 -2.95 39.60
CA SER A 199 13.57 -2.05 38.56
C SER A 199 12.49 -1.64 37.55
N ILE A 200 11.40 -2.40 37.44
CA ILE A 200 10.26 -2.08 36.57
C ILE A 200 9.40 -1.03 37.25
N ARG A 201 9.32 0.14 36.63
CA ARG A 201 8.65 1.30 37.23
C ARG A 201 7.16 1.29 36.91
N GLN A 202 6.35 1.95 37.77
CA GLN A 202 4.91 2.04 37.53
C GLN A 202 4.59 2.90 36.29
N ASP A 203 5.34 3.97 36.07
CA ASP A 203 5.16 4.88 34.93
C ASP A 203 5.34 4.17 33.58
N GLU A 204 6.15 3.12 33.52
CA GLU A 204 6.29 2.28 32.32
C GLU A 204 4.99 1.58 31.95
N ILE A 205 4.31 0.97 32.93
CA ILE A 205 3.03 0.29 32.73
C ILE A 205 1.92 1.31 32.39
N GLU A 206 1.89 2.44 33.10
CA GLU A 206 0.92 3.51 32.84
C GLU A 206 1.07 4.11 31.44
N ARG A 207 2.30 4.25 30.94
CA ARG A 207 2.56 4.69 29.56
C ARG A 207 1.94 3.72 28.54
N LEU A 208 2.09 2.41 28.75
CA LEU A 208 1.51 1.41 27.86
C LEU A 208 -0.02 1.43 27.89
N GLN A 209 -0.63 1.54 29.08
CA GLN A 209 -2.07 1.70 29.23
C GLN A 209 -2.59 2.96 28.54
N LYS A 210 -1.85 4.07 28.62
CA LYS A 210 -2.17 5.31 27.91
C LYS A 210 -2.14 5.10 26.39
N LEU A 211 -1.08 4.49 25.86
CA LEU A 211 -0.95 4.20 24.42
C LEU A 211 -2.08 3.29 23.94
N GLN A 212 -2.38 2.22 24.69
CA GLN A 212 -3.49 1.31 24.38
C GLN A 212 -4.82 2.06 24.30
N LYS A 213 -5.15 2.85 25.32
CA LYS A 213 -6.40 3.62 25.38
C LYS A 213 -6.49 4.65 24.24
N GLU A 214 -5.41 5.38 23.99
CA GLU A 214 -5.34 6.39 22.93
C GLU A 214 -5.52 5.76 21.54
N GLY A 215 -4.78 4.68 21.24
CA GLY A 215 -4.90 4.00 19.96
C GLY A 215 -6.27 3.35 19.73
N LEU A 216 -6.86 2.74 20.76
CA LEU A 216 -8.21 2.18 20.67
C LEU A 216 -9.26 3.27 20.35
N SER A 217 -9.11 4.47 20.92
CA SER A 217 -10.01 5.59 20.64
C SER A 217 -9.82 6.15 19.24
N LEU A 218 -8.59 6.19 18.72
CA LEU A 218 -8.32 6.72 17.37
C LEU A 218 -8.74 5.75 16.27
N LEU A 219 -8.74 4.44 16.53
CA LEU A 219 -9.27 3.44 15.60
C LEU A 219 -10.77 3.63 15.30
N ASP A 220 -11.50 4.41 16.10
CA ASP A 220 -12.86 4.83 15.75
C ASP A 220 -12.94 5.79 14.56
N GLY A 221 -11.84 6.47 14.24
CA GLY A 221 -11.69 7.34 13.08
C GLY A 221 -11.17 6.64 11.83
N LEU A 222 -11.36 5.31 11.70
CA LEU A 222 -10.97 4.57 10.50
C LEU A 222 -11.74 5.12 9.29
N THR A 223 -11.05 5.33 8.18
CA THR A 223 -11.62 5.83 6.93
C THR A 223 -11.07 5.06 5.73
N VAL A 224 -11.75 5.20 4.59
CA VAL A 224 -11.26 4.73 3.30
C VAL A 224 -10.99 5.91 2.39
N THR A 225 -9.82 5.91 1.75
CA THR A 225 -9.39 6.92 0.80
C THR A 225 -9.04 6.26 -0.53
N PRO A 226 -9.36 6.86 -1.69
CA PRO A 226 -8.98 6.29 -2.97
C PRO A 226 -7.45 6.36 -3.15
N GLU A 227 -6.84 5.22 -3.46
CA GLU A 227 -5.40 5.09 -3.70
C GLU A 227 -5.10 5.00 -5.20
N ALA A 228 -5.87 4.18 -5.93
CA ALA A 228 -5.72 4.02 -7.36
C ALA A 228 -7.02 3.67 -8.07
N ILE A 229 -7.13 4.03 -9.34
CA ILE A 229 -8.25 3.72 -10.22
C ILE A 229 -7.76 3.29 -11.60
N GLN A 230 -8.35 2.21 -12.12
CA GLN A 230 -8.07 1.69 -13.43
C GLN A 230 -9.37 1.44 -14.20
N VAL A 231 -9.45 2.00 -15.42
CA VAL A 231 -10.53 1.73 -16.37
C VAL A 231 -10.04 0.68 -17.37
N LEU A 232 -10.76 -0.42 -17.48
CA LEU A 232 -10.41 -1.53 -18.37
C LEU A 232 -11.40 -1.59 -19.52
N VAL A 233 -10.92 -1.47 -20.76
CA VAL A 233 -11.74 -1.59 -21.96
C VAL A 233 -11.59 -3.00 -22.53
N VAL A 234 -12.69 -3.74 -22.61
CA VAL A 234 -12.67 -5.11 -23.10
C VAL A 234 -12.60 -5.14 -24.62
N VAL A 235 -11.59 -5.82 -25.15
CA VAL A 235 -11.45 -6.11 -26.58
C VAL A 235 -11.31 -7.61 -26.82
N LYS A 236 -11.59 -8.05 -28.04
CA LYS A 236 -11.26 -9.41 -28.46
C LYS A 236 -9.73 -9.58 -28.46
N PRO A 237 -9.21 -10.77 -28.11
CA PRO A 237 -7.78 -11.08 -28.11
C PRO A 237 -7.07 -10.73 -29.42
#